data_AF-A0A8I1E9H3-F1
#
_entry.id   AF-A0A8I1E9H3-F1
#
_cell.length_a   1.000
_cell.length_b   1.000
_cell.length_c   1.000
_cell.angle_alpha   90.00
_cell.angle_beta   90.00
_cell.angle_gamma   90.00
#
_symmetry.space_group_name_H-M   'P 1'
#
loop_
_entity.id
_entity.type
_entity.pdbx_description
1 polymer ?
#
loop_
_entity_poly.entity_id
_entity_poly.type
_entity_poly.pdbx_seq_one_letter_code
_entity_poly.pdbx_strand_id
1 'polypeptide(L)'
;AYGEIARLDVGKLDNPLRFQGQYFDEESGLHYNRHRYYNPDIGRYLTPDPVKLAGGINGYRYVPNPIGWVDPLGLNSCPGGDSCKPNPAPQTSAKSADHSEPALPQPSGAERRARIDELAEANAYRLLVELERLIPGAHFVEKHGAQTTLMSQLERIMTARNPTTGDIERHIGGYNDGEPKIPSAATHFLSHRDQLNAIYRAQLIFKQADLSASKTPIDMGKIIGEGYKRQGQEYQKTKKAKVILNNNGQPITAYTDLE
;
A
#
# COMPACT_ATOMS: atom_id res chain seq x y z
N ALA A 1 -8.27 -17.73 8.56
CA ALA A 1 -8.82 -18.80 7.70
C ALA A 1 -8.70 -18.49 6.20
N TYR A 2 -8.73 -17.21 5.80
CA TYR A 2 -8.75 -16.79 4.39
C TYR A 2 -7.43 -16.19 3.92
N GLY A 3 -6.29 -16.66 4.43
CA GLY A 3 -4.95 -16.19 4.00
C GLY A 3 -4.45 -14.91 4.67
N GLU A 4 -5.27 -14.21 5.45
CA GLU A 4 -4.82 -13.10 6.31
C GLU A 4 -3.75 -13.58 7.31
N ILE A 5 -2.68 -12.80 7.47
CA ILE A 5 -1.57 -13.12 8.37
C ILE A 5 -1.99 -12.75 9.80
N ALA A 6 -2.31 -13.76 10.61
CA ALA A 6 -2.62 -13.55 12.02
C ALA A 6 -1.38 -13.22 12.87
N ARG A 7 -0.19 -13.64 12.41
CA ARG A 7 1.09 -13.39 13.07
C ARG A 7 2.23 -13.48 12.06
N LEU A 8 3.07 -12.44 12.02
CA LEU A 8 4.28 -12.40 11.21
C LEU A 8 5.49 -12.34 12.15
N ASP A 9 6.20 -13.46 12.29
CA ASP A 9 7.49 -13.45 13.00
C ASP A 9 8.55 -12.92 12.03
N VAL A 10 9.05 -11.71 12.28
CA VAL A 10 9.97 -10.99 11.39
C VAL A 10 11.35 -11.67 11.41
N GLY A 11 11.70 -12.33 10.31
CA GLY A 11 13.03 -12.90 10.08
C GLY A 11 13.98 -11.94 9.35
N LYS A 12 15.25 -12.34 9.19
CA LYS A 12 16.24 -11.62 8.36
C LYS A 12 15.87 -11.58 6.86
N LEU A 13 14.90 -12.38 6.43
CA LEU A 13 14.54 -12.60 5.03
C LEU A 13 13.03 -12.43 4.88
N ASP A 14 12.60 -11.56 3.96
CA ASP A 14 11.19 -11.37 3.66
C ASP A 14 10.65 -12.59 2.92
N ASN A 15 9.58 -13.18 3.46
CA ASN A 15 8.88 -14.29 2.83
C ASN A 15 7.58 -13.77 2.18
N PRO A 16 7.54 -13.56 0.86
CA PRO A 16 6.34 -13.10 0.17
C PRO A 16 5.32 -14.23 -0.04
N LEU A 17 5.69 -15.49 0.21
CA LEU A 17 4.74 -16.59 0.08
C LEU A 17 3.68 -16.49 1.19
N ARG A 18 2.42 -16.71 0.81
CA ARG A 18 1.26 -16.65 1.71
C ARG A 18 0.61 -18.04 1.75
N PHE A 19 -0.72 -18.07 1.75
CA PHE A 19 -1.46 -19.32 1.61
C PHE A 19 -1.09 -20.03 0.29
N GLN A 20 -1.42 -21.31 0.15
CA GLN A 20 -0.96 -22.12 -0.99
C GLN A 20 -1.31 -21.44 -2.33
N GLY A 21 -0.30 -21.23 -3.18
CA GLY A 21 -0.45 -20.58 -4.50
C GLY A 21 -0.63 -19.06 -4.46
N GLN A 22 -0.43 -18.41 -3.32
CA GLN A 22 -0.58 -16.96 -3.14
C GLN A 22 0.78 -16.28 -2.96
N TYR A 23 1.03 -15.23 -3.74
CA TYR A 23 2.20 -14.36 -3.61
C TYR A 23 1.76 -13.00 -3.06
N PHE A 24 2.38 -12.53 -1.99
CA PHE A 24 2.11 -11.21 -1.43
C PHE A 24 2.74 -10.13 -2.29
N ASP A 25 1.88 -9.24 -2.79
CA ASP A 25 2.30 -8.01 -3.43
C ASP A 25 2.34 -6.90 -2.39
N GLU A 26 3.55 -6.50 -1.98
CA GLU A 26 3.78 -5.48 -0.95
C GLU A 26 3.25 -4.10 -1.38
N GLU A 27 3.23 -3.81 -2.68
CA GLU A 27 2.82 -2.51 -3.18
C GLU A 27 1.30 -2.28 -3.04
N SER A 28 0.50 -3.35 -3.20
CA SER A 28 -0.96 -3.29 -3.09
C SER A 28 -1.52 -3.84 -1.78
N GLY A 29 -0.73 -4.65 -1.05
CA GLY A 29 -1.18 -5.42 0.11
C GLY A 29 -2.08 -6.62 -0.27
N LEU A 30 -2.22 -6.92 -1.57
CA LEU A 30 -3.06 -8.01 -2.07
C LEU A 30 -2.25 -9.28 -2.30
N HIS A 31 -2.94 -10.40 -2.46
CA HIS A 31 -2.33 -11.68 -2.78
C HIS A 31 -2.55 -12.00 -4.25
N TYR A 32 -1.48 -12.17 -5.00
CA TYR A 32 -1.51 -12.54 -6.40
C TYR A 32 -1.59 -14.07 -6.55
N ASN A 33 -2.68 -14.54 -7.16
CA ASN A 33 -2.91 -15.93 -7.56
C ASN A 33 -2.96 -16.01 -9.08
N ARG A 34 -1.79 -15.95 -9.74
CA ARG A 34 -1.61 -16.04 -11.21
C ARG A 34 -2.62 -15.22 -12.03
N HIS A 35 -3.83 -15.69 -12.27
CA HIS A 35 -4.81 -14.98 -13.09
C HIS A 35 -5.63 -13.93 -12.31
N ARG A 36 -5.60 -13.91 -10.97
CA ARG A 36 -6.43 -13.01 -10.15
C ARG A 36 -5.71 -12.46 -8.92
N TYR A 37 -6.08 -11.24 -8.53
CA TYR A 37 -5.74 -10.66 -7.23
C TYR A 37 -6.81 -11.04 -6.19
N TYR A 38 -6.34 -11.53 -5.06
CA TYR A 38 -7.10 -12.00 -3.91
C TYR A 38 -6.93 -11.03 -2.75
N ASN A 39 -8.05 -10.64 -2.14
CA ASN A 39 -8.04 -9.82 -0.93
C ASN A 39 -8.27 -10.74 0.29
N PRO A 40 -7.25 -10.90 1.17
CA PRO A 40 -7.36 -11.77 2.34
C PRO A 40 -8.33 -11.25 3.40
N ASP A 41 -8.50 -9.93 3.53
CA ASP A 41 -9.33 -9.29 4.57
C ASP A 41 -10.82 -9.65 4.39
N ILE A 42 -11.27 -9.74 3.13
CA ILE A 42 -12.66 -10.09 2.78
C ILE A 42 -12.83 -11.50 2.22
N GLY A 43 -11.72 -12.25 2.12
CA GLY A 43 -11.68 -13.65 1.72
C GLY A 43 -12.15 -13.95 0.29
N ARG A 44 -11.91 -13.05 -0.68
CA ARG A 44 -12.40 -13.21 -2.06
C ARG A 44 -11.49 -12.58 -3.12
N TYR A 45 -11.69 -12.98 -4.38
CA TYR A 45 -11.06 -12.35 -5.53
C TYR A 45 -11.67 -10.97 -5.83
N LEU A 46 -10.85 -10.07 -6.36
CA LEU A 46 -11.29 -8.73 -6.77
C LEU A 46 -12.00 -8.72 -8.13
N THR A 47 -11.71 -9.72 -8.96
CA THR A 47 -12.27 -9.85 -10.30
C THR A 47 -13.02 -11.17 -10.41
N PRO A 48 -14.16 -11.20 -11.12
CA PRO A 48 -14.86 -12.45 -11.36
C PRO A 48 -13.98 -13.39 -12.18
N ASP A 49 -14.23 -14.69 -12.03
CA ASP A 49 -13.46 -15.74 -12.67
C ASP A 49 -13.42 -15.55 -14.20
N PRO A 50 -12.23 -15.46 -14.82
CA PRO A 50 -12.09 -15.37 -16.27
C PRO A 50 -12.77 -16.52 -17.03
N VAL A 51 -12.90 -17.70 -16.40
CA VAL A 51 -13.61 -18.85 -17.00
C VAL A 51 -15.14 -18.81 -16.79
N LYS A 52 -15.67 -17.71 -16.24
CA LYS A 52 -17.11 -17.46 -16.03
C LYS A 52 -17.76 -18.59 -15.23
N LEU A 53 -18.95 -19.05 -15.63
CA LEU A 53 -19.71 -20.10 -14.94
C LEU A 53 -19.00 -21.46 -14.91
N ALA A 54 -17.98 -21.69 -15.75
CA ALA A 54 -17.16 -22.89 -15.65
C ALA A 54 -16.33 -22.92 -14.35
N GLY A 55 -16.05 -21.76 -13.76
CA GLY A 55 -15.49 -21.61 -12.42
C GLY A 55 -16.54 -21.74 -11.29
N GLY A 56 -17.77 -22.08 -11.63
CA GLY A 56 -18.89 -22.18 -10.70
C GLY A 56 -19.68 -20.89 -10.53
N ILE A 57 -20.73 -20.99 -9.71
CA ILE A 57 -21.79 -19.98 -9.61
C ILE A 57 -21.31 -18.65 -9.01
N ASN A 58 -20.29 -18.69 -8.13
CA ASN A 58 -19.74 -17.49 -7.50
C ASN A 58 -18.36 -17.17 -8.10
N GLY A 59 -18.31 -16.28 -9.08
CA GLY A 59 -17.08 -15.90 -9.78
C GLY A 59 -16.04 -15.17 -8.92
N TYR A 60 -16.41 -14.65 -7.76
CA TYR A 60 -15.47 -13.96 -6.85
C TYR A 60 -14.93 -14.87 -5.75
N ARG A 61 -15.49 -16.08 -5.60
CA ARG A 61 -15.10 -17.00 -4.56
C ARG A 61 -13.68 -17.54 -4.80
N TYR A 62 -12.92 -17.65 -3.72
CA TYR A 62 -11.59 -18.28 -3.71
C TYR A 62 -11.69 -19.79 -3.92
N VAL A 63 -12.15 -20.51 -2.89
CA VAL A 63 -12.50 -21.93 -2.96
C VAL A 63 -13.69 -22.20 -2.04
N PRO A 64 -14.48 -23.26 -2.28
CA PRO A 64 -15.57 -23.67 -1.38
C PRO A 64 -15.11 -24.01 0.05
N ASN A 65 -13.94 -24.64 0.20
CA ASN A 65 -13.37 -25.00 1.49
C ASN A 65 -11.90 -24.57 1.57
N PRO A 66 -11.59 -23.38 2.11
CA PRO A 66 -10.22 -22.85 2.18
C PRO A 66 -9.30 -23.59 3.16
N ILE A 67 -9.83 -24.50 3.99
CA ILE A 67 -9.00 -25.28 4.92
C ILE A 67 -8.33 -26.46 4.22
N GLY A 68 -9.00 -27.05 3.23
CA GLY A 68 -8.50 -28.24 2.53
C GLY A 68 -8.23 -28.03 1.04
N TRP A 69 -8.74 -26.96 0.43
CA TRP A 69 -8.68 -26.74 -1.02
C TRP A 69 -7.85 -25.49 -1.33
N VAL A 70 -7.18 -25.53 -2.47
CA VAL A 70 -6.36 -24.44 -3.01
C VAL A 70 -6.80 -24.14 -4.44
N ASP A 71 -6.72 -22.88 -4.85
CA ASP A 71 -6.81 -22.45 -6.26
C ASP A 71 -5.42 -22.00 -6.75
N PRO A 72 -4.61 -22.93 -7.33
CA PRO A 72 -3.24 -22.63 -7.76
C PRO A 72 -3.17 -21.75 -9.01
N LEU A 73 -4.25 -21.71 -9.81
CA LEU A 73 -4.31 -20.92 -11.02
C LEU A 73 -4.96 -19.56 -10.79
N GLY A 74 -5.70 -19.37 -9.70
CA GLY A 74 -6.67 -18.29 -9.66
C GLY A 74 -7.76 -18.51 -10.72
N LEU A 75 -8.15 -19.75 -10.99
CA LEU A 75 -9.29 -20.14 -11.81
C LEU A 75 -10.00 -21.27 -11.03
N ASN A 76 -11.30 -21.15 -10.78
CA ASN A 76 -12.04 -22.17 -10.03
C ASN A 76 -12.18 -23.51 -10.80
N SER A 77 -11.60 -23.63 -12.00
CA SER A 77 -11.37 -24.91 -12.69
C SER A 77 -9.93 -25.37 -12.46
N CYS A 78 -9.77 -26.44 -11.68
CA CYS A 78 -8.48 -27.11 -11.53
C CYS A 78 -8.01 -27.64 -12.90
N PRO A 79 -6.77 -27.34 -13.34
CA PRO A 79 -6.21 -27.90 -14.57
C PRO A 79 -5.78 -29.35 -14.32
N GLY A 80 -6.69 -30.28 -14.57
CA GLY A 80 -6.45 -31.70 -14.41
C GLY A 80 -7.77 -32.38 -14.08
N GLY A 81 -8.18 -33.32 -14.93
CA GLY A 81 -9.29 -34.21 -14.60
C GLY A 81 -9.07 -34.80 -13.20
N ASP A 82 -10.08 -34.64 -12.35
CA ASP A 82 -10.27 -35.37 -11.09
C ASP A 82 -9.20 -35.29 -9.99
N SER A 83 -8.08 -34.57 -10.14
CA SER A 83 -6.97 -34.66 -9.18
C SER A 83 -7.04 -33.74 -7.95
N CYS A 84 -8.06 -32.88 -7.83
CA CYS A 84 -8.22 -32.01 -6.65
C CYS A 84 -9.36 -32.43 -5.71
N LYS A 85 -9.93 -33.64 -5.86
CA LYS A 85 -10.85 -34.23 -4.90
C LYS A 85 -10.59 -35.73 -4.77
N PRO A 86 -10.57 -36.32 -3.55
CA PRO A 86 -11.00 -37.70 -3.42
C PRO A 86 -12.52 -37.76 -3.69
N ASN A 87 -12.93 -38.43 -4.76
CA ASN A 87 -14.34 -38.70 -5.10
C ASN A 87 -14.64 -40.22 -4.90
N PRO A 88 -15.90 -40.71 -4.82
CA PRO A 88 -17.11 -40.13 -5.43
C PRO A 88 -18.46 -40.27 -4.67
N ALA A 89 -19.43 -39.43 -5.06
CA ALA A 89 -20.86 -39.76 -5.10
C ALA A 89 -21.55 -38.98 -6.25
N PRO A 90 -22.67 -39.48 -6.82
CA PRO A 90 -22.86 -39.49 -8.27
C PRO A 90 -23.55 -38.26 -8.88
N GLN A 91 -23.29 -38.13 -10.18
CA GLN A 91 -23.66 -37.08 -11.11
C GLN A 91 -25.17 -37.03 -11.35
N THR A 92 -25.78 -35.84 -11.20
CA THR A 92 -27.07 -35.53 -11.84
C THR A 92 -26.82 -34.53 -12.96
N SER A 93 -27.13 -34.94 -14.17
CA SER A 93 -27.17 -34.13 -15.39
C SER A 93 -28.18 -32.98 -15.25
N ALA A 94 -27.70 -31.76 -15.03
CA ALA A 94 -28.54 -30.57 -15.16
C ALA A 94 -28.60 -30.15 -16.63
N LYS A 95 -29.82 -30.14 -17.19
CA LYS A 95 -30.14 -29.59 -18.50
C LYS A 95 -29.71 -28.12 -18.56
N SER A 96 -29.18 -27.71 -19.71
CA SER A 96 -28.82 -26.33 -20.04
C SER A 96 -30.00 -25.38 -19.81
N ALA A 97 -29.83 -24.41 -18.91
CA ALA A 97 -30.77 -23.32 -18.72
C ALA A 97 -30.63 -22.31 -19.87
N ASP A 98 -31.77 -21.84 -20.37
CA ASP A 98 -31.87 -20.81 -21.40
C ASP A 98 -31.36 -19.46 -20.85
N HIS A 99 -30.29 -18.94 -21.45
CA HIS A 99 -29.61 -17.73 -21.01
C HIS A 99 -30.23 -16.49 -21.65
N SER A 100 -31.41 -16.09 -21.17
CA SER A 100 -32.00 -14.78 -21.45
C SER A 100 -31.61 -13.70 -20.41
N GLU A 101 -30.64 -13.98 -19.54
CA GLU A 101 -30.14 -13.00 -18.56
C GLU A 101 -29.08 -12.08 -19.21
N PRO A 102 -29.23 -10.75 -19.10
CA PRO A 102 -28.17 -9.84 -19.53
C PRO A 102 -26.92 -10.07 -18.67
N ALA A 103 -25.76 -10.15 -19.31
CA ALA A 103 -24.50 -10.33 -18.62
C ALA A 103 -24.29 -9.23 -17.57
N LEU A 104 -23.89 -9.61 -16.35
CA LEU A 104 -23.46 -8.64 -15.34
C LEU A 104 -22.43 -7.68 -15.95
N PRO A 105 -22.54 -6.36 -15.72
CA PRO A 105 -21.56 -5.42 -16.22
C PRO A 105 -20.18 -5.80 -15.67
N GLN A 106 -19.31 -6.21 -16.58
CA GLN A 106 -17.93 -6.57 -16.28
C GLN A 106 -17.09 -5.29 -16.35
N PRO A 107 -16.34 -4.93 -15.30
CA PRO A 107 -15.44 -3.80 -15.40
C PRO A 107 -14.39 -4.09 -16.49
N SER A 108 -14.21 -3.12 -17.37
CA SER A 108 -13.14 -3.06 -18.35
C SER A 108 -11.77 -3.26 -17.66
N GLY A 109 -10.76 -3.64 -18.45
CA GLY A 109 -9.39 -3.73 -17.92
C GLY A 109 -8.89 -2.39 -17.34
N ALA A 110 -9.40 -1.26 -17.82
CA ALA A 110 -9.10 0.06 -17.27
C ALA A 110 -9.74 0.26 -15.89
N GLU A 111 -11.03 -0.03 -15.74
CA GLU A 111 -11.75 0.09 -14.46
C GLU A 111 -11.16 -0.84 -13.39
N ARG A 112 -10.78 -2.07 -13.77
CA ARG A 112 -10.09 -2.99 -12.86
C ARG A 112 -8.77 -2.43 -12.35
N ARG A 113 -7.95 -1.84 -13.22
CA ARG A 113 -6.67 -1.21 -12.84
C ARG A 113 -6.90 -0.02 -11.92
N ALA A 114 -7.82 0.88 -12.28
CA ALA A 114 -8.17 2.02 -11.44
C ALA A 114 -8.63 1.60 -10.04
N ARG A 115 -9.43 0.53 -9.93
CA ARG A 115 -9.87 0.00 -8.64
C ARG A 115 -8.71 -0.59 -7.82
N ILE A 116 -7.76 -1.25 -8.47
CA ILE A 116 -6.55 -1.75 -7.79
C ILE A 116 -5.72 -0.57 -7.28
N ASP A 117 -5.52 0.46 -8.10
CA ASP A 117 -4.75 1.64 -7.71
C ASP A 117 -5.40 2.38 -6.54
N GLU A 118 -6.72 2.56 -6.56
CA GLU A 118 -7.49 3.15 -5.46
C GLU A 118 -7.33 2.36 -4.15
N LEU A 119 -7.45 1.03 -4.21
CA LEU A 119 -7.29 0.16 -3.05
C LEU A 119 -5.85 0.17 -2.51
N ALA A 120 -4.86 0.14 -3.41
CA ALA A 120 -3.45 0.20 -3.04
C ALA A 120 -3.12 1.53 -2.34
N GLU A 121 -3.67 2.64 -2.82
CA GLU A 121 -3.52 3.96 -2.21
C GLU A 121 -4.13 4.01 -0.79
N ALA A 122 -5.37 3.51 -0.64
CA ALA A 122 -6.05 3.45 0.66
C ALA A 122 -5.33 2.53 1.66
N ASN A 123 -4.80 1.40 1.19
CA ASN A 123 -4.01 0.48 2.01
C ASN A 123 -2.70 1.13 2.47
N ALA A 124 -1.98 1.82 1.57
CA ALA A 124 -0.76 2.52 1.92
C ALA A 124 -1.01 3.62 2.96
N TYR A 125 -2.10 4.39 2.80
CA TYR A 125 -2.51 5.38 3.81
C TYR A 125 -2.77 4.75 5.17
N ARG A 126 -3.53 3.63 5.22
CA ARG A 126 -3.82 2.91 6.47
C ARG A 126 -2.54 2.47 7.18
N LEU A 127 -1.58 1.91 6.44
CA LEU A 127 -0.30 1.45 6.99
C LEU A 127 0.55 2.62 7.50
N LEU A 128 0.59 3.74 6.78
CA LEU A 128 1.32 4.93 7.22
C LEU A 128 0.75 5.51 8.51
N VAL A 129 -0.59 5.62 8.62
CA VAL A 129 -1.27 6.08 9.84
C VAL A 129 -0.97 5.14 11.02
N GLU A 130 -1.00 3.83 10.78
CA GLU A 130 -0.68 2.83 11.80
C GLU A 130 0.77 2.93 12.27
N LEU A 131 1.73 3.07 11.33
CA LEU A 131 3.14 3.28 11.64
C LEU A 131 3.37 4.56 12.45
N GLU A 132 2.74 5.67 12.06
CA GLU A 132 2.86 6.95 12.73
C GLU A 132 2.34 6.90 14.18
N ARG A 133 1.23 6.20 14.38
CA ARG A 133 0.66 5.99 15.73
C ARG A 133 1.57 5.13 16.62
N LEU A 134 2.23 4.13 16.04
CA LEU A 134 3.05 3.18 16.80
C LEU A 134 4.43 3.72 17.15
N ILE A 135 4.94 4.71 16.41
CA ILE A 135 6.30 5.23 16.59
C ILE A 135 6.24 6.62 17.24
N PRO A 136 6.68 6.78 18.50
CA PRO A 136 6.63 8.07 19.19
C PRO A 136 7.39 9.17 18.45
N GLY A 137 6.70 10.28 18.19
CA GLY A 137 7.26 11.45 17.49
C GLY A 137 7.36 11.31 15.98
N ALA A 138 6.88 10.19 15.41
CA ALA A 138 6.80 10.04 13.97
C ALA A 138 5.79 11.01 13.36
N HIS A 139 6.10 11.52 12.17
CA HIS A 139 5.21 12.37 11.38
C HIS A 139 5.50 12.21 9.89
N PHE A 140 4.75 11.33 9.22
CA PHE A 140 4.80 11.09 7.78
C PHE A 140 3.56 11.65 7.12
N VAL A 141 2.39 11.11 7.46
CA VAL A 141 1.12 11.53 6.88
C VAL A 141 0.72 12.88 7.44
N GLU A 142 0.89 13.14 8.74
CA GLU A 142 0.46 14.40 9.36
C GLU A 142 1.10 15.63 8.70
N LYS A 143 2.40 15.58 8.35
CA LYS A 143 3.12 16.73 7.80
C LYS A 143 3.48 16.62 6.32
N HIS A 144 3.52 15.42 5.76
CA HIS A 144 4.08 15.17 4.43
C HIS A 144 3.21 14.24 3.56
N GLY A 145 2.08 13.75 4.07
CA GLY A 145 1.23 12.81 3.35
C GLY A 145 0.49 13.43 2.17
N ALA A 146 0.09 12.58 1.23
CA ALA A 146 -0.60 12.98 0.01
C ALA A 146 -2.00 13.57 0.22
N GLN A 147 -2.55 13.45 1.44
CA GLN A 147 -3.78 14.11 1.83
C GLN A 147 -3.59 15.58 2.24
N THR A 148 -2.36 16.03 2.41
CA THR A 148 -2.07 17.47 2.60
C THR A 148 -2.15 18.21 1.27
N THR A 149 -2.09 19.55 1.30
CA THR A 149 -2.22 20.37 0.08
C THR A 149 -1.04 21.31 -0.10
N LEU A 150 -0.76 21.72 -1.34
CA LEU A 150 0.22 22.77 -1.61
C LEU A 150 -0.05 24.04 -0.78
N MET A 151 -1.31 24.43 -0.62
CA MET A 151 -1.69 25.58 0.20
C MET A 151 -1.27 25.39 1.66
N SER A 152 -1.55 24.22 2.23
CA SER A 152 -1.15 23.90 3.62
C SER A 152 0.37 23.83 3.79
N GLN A 153 1.11 23.39 2.77
CA GLN A 153 2.58 23.38 2.79
C GLN A 153 3.16 24.80 2.64
N LEU A 154 2.52 25.67 1.83
CA LEU A 154 2.86 27.08 1.74
C LEU A 154 2.65 27.80 3.08
N GLU A 155 1.50 27.57 3.73
CA GLU A 155 1.22 28.13 5.05
C GLU A 155 2.23 27.64 6.09
N ARG A 156 2.62 26.36 6.02
CA ARG A 156 3.64 25.78 6.91
C ARG A 156 4.99 26.47 6.79
N ILE A 157 5.49 26.78 5.59
CA ILE A 157 6.77 27.53 5.45
C ILE A 157 6.67 28.99 5.88
N MET A 158 5.47 29.56 5.96
CA MET A 158 5.27 30.95 6.40
C MET A 158 5.08 31.06 7.91
N THR A 159 4.37 30.11 8.51
CA THR A 159 3.84 30.25 9.88
C THR A 159 4.21 29.11 10.83
N ALA A 160 4.88 28.06 10.34
CA ALA A 160 5.06 26.78 11.03
C ALA A 160 3.76 26.04 11.38
N ARG A 161 2.62 26.43 10.78
CA ARG A 161 1.35 25.73 10.96
C ARG A 161 1.45 24.30 10.41
N ASN A 162 1.04 23.33 11.22
CA ASN A 162 0.93 21.94 10.83
C ASN A 162 -0.12 21.77 9.71
N PRO A 163 0.21 21.11 8.57
CA PRO A 163 -0.71 20.94 7.45
C PRO A 163 -1.99 20.18 7.76
N THR A 164 -1.96 19.28 8.76
CA THR A 164 -3.10 18.44 9.14
C THR A 164 -3.77 18.95 10.40
N THR A 165 -3.02 19.25 11.46
CA THR A 165 -3.61 19.61 12.76
C THR A 165 -3.91 21.11 12.90
N GLY A 166 -3.23 21.96 12.12
CA GLY A 166 -3.35 23.41 12.24
C GLY A 166 -2.59 24.01 13.44
N ASP A 167 -1.89 23.19 14.21
CA ASP A 167 -1.10 23.65 15.37
C ASP A 167 0.23 24.28 14.94
N ILE A 168 0.76 25.18 15.75
CA ILE A 168 2.08 25.81 15.52
C ILE A 168 3.07 25.27 16.55
N GLU A 169 4.02 24.47 16.07
CA GLU A 169 5.11 23.99 16.91
C GLU A 169 6.07 25.12 17.24
N ARG A 170 6.40 25.26 18.53
CA ARG A 170 7.30 26.30 19.03
C ARG A 170 8.54 25.69 19.67
N HIS A 171 9.64 26.45 19.67
CA HIS A 171 10.81 26.11 20.46
C HIS A 171 10.46 26.15 21.95
N ILE A 172 10.99 25.18 22.70
CA ILE A 172 10.81 25.05 24.14
C ILE A 172 12.19 25.16 24.77
N GLY A 173 12.41 26.23 25.53
CA GLY A 173 13.67 26.57 26.15
C GLY A 173 14.73 27.12 25.18
N GLY A 174 15.79 27.70 25.75
CA GLY A 174 16.89 28.30 25.01
C GLY A 174 16.59 29.72 24.50
N TYR A 175 17.41 30.19 23.56
CA TYR A 175 17.34 31.57 23.05
C TYR A 175 16.07 31.88 22.25
N ASN A 176 15.53 30.88 21.55
CA ASN A 176 14.35 31.03 20.67
C ASN A 176 13.05 30.60 21.37
N ASP A 177 13.01 30.54 22.71
CA ASP A 177 11.85 30.00 23.43
C ASP A 177 10.55 30.71 23.04
N GLY A 178 9.51 29.93 22.70
CA GLY A 178 8.23 30.43 22.21
C GLY A 178 8.20 30.81 20.72
N GLU A 179 9.32 30.85 20.00
CA GLU A 179 9.32 31.15 18.56
C GLU A 179 8.81 29.95 17.73
N PRO A 180 8.06 30.19 16.63
CA PRO A 180 7.61 29.13 15.72
C PRO A 180 8.77 28.38 15.03
N LYS A 181 8.66 27.06 14.93
CA LYS A 181 9.63 26.20 14.24
C LYS A 181 9.39 26.17 12.72
N ILE A 182 9.73 27.28 12.06
CA ILE A 182 9.50 27.42 10.61
C ILE A 182 10.50 26.55 9.83
N PRO A 183 10.04 25.58 9.01
CA PRO A 183 10.95 24.70 8.27
C PRO A 183 11.59 25.43 7.07
N SER A 184 12.76 24.95 6.63
CA SER A 184 13.46 25.50 5.45
C SER A 184 12.77 25.15 4.12
N ALA A 185 11.97 24.10 4.11
CA ALA A 185 11.10 23.70 3.01
C ALA A 185 9.89 22.95 3.56
N ALA A 186 8.79 22.95 2.83
CA ALA A 186 7.63 22.13 3.15
C ALA A 186 7.13 21.44 1.88
N THR A 187 7.03 20.12 1.96
CA THR A 187 6.72 19.27 0.84
C THR A 187 5.75 18.18 1.24
N HIS A 188 5.03 17.68 0.24
CA HIS A 188 4.15 16.52 0.38
C HIS A 188 4.39 15.51 -0.73
N PHE A 189 4.04 14.25 -0.46
CA PHE A 189 4.00 13.20 -1.46
C PHE A 189 2.75 13.36 -2.33
N LEU A 190 2.83 12.92 -3.58
CA LEU A 190 1.65 12.83 -4.46
C LEU A 190 0.89 11.51 -4.28
N SER A 191 1.51 10.53 -3.63
CA SER A 191 0.92 9.21 -3.34
C SER A 191 1.45 8.64 -2.01
N HIS A 192 0.54 8.09 -1.22
CA HIS A 192 0.83 7.30 -0.02
C HIS A 192 1.63 6.05 -0.35
N ARG A 193 1.42 5.41 -1.52
CA ARG A 193 2.23 4.26 -1.96
C ARG A 193 3.69 4.66 -2.13
N ASP A 194 3.94 5.81 -2.74
CA ASP A 194 5.31 6.30 -2.95
C ASP A 194 5.98 6.69 -1.63
N GLN A 195 5.22 7.27 -0.69
CA GLN A 195 5.71 7.57 0.66
C GLN A 195 6.09 6.30 1.42
N LEU A 196 5.23 5.27 1.39
CA LEU A 196 5.48 3.99 2.04
C LEU A 196 6.69 3.27 1.40
N ASN A 197 6.78 3.27 0.07
CA ASN A 197 7.92 2.71 -0.67
C ASN A 197 9.24 3.40 -0.29
N ALA A 198 9.25 4.73 -0.16
CA ALA A 198 10.43 5.46 0.30
C ALA A 198 10.88 5.02 1.70
N ILE A 199 9.93 4.80 2.63
CA ILE A 199 10.22 4.29 3.98
C ILE A 199 10.85 2.89 3.90
N TYR A 200 10.25 1.96 3.17
CA TYR A 200 10.78 0.60 3.04
C TYR A 200 12.18 0.57 2.42
N ARG A 201 12.41 1.39 1.37
CA ARG A 201 13.75 1.54 0.78
C ARG A 201 14.76 2.07 1.78
N ALA A 202 14.41 3.09 2.56
CA ALA A 202 15.31 3.63 3.58
C ALA A 202 15.65 2.60 4.67
N GLN A 203 14.66 1.83 5.13
CA GLN A 203 14.89 0.75 6.09
C GLN A 203 15.76 -0.37 5.52
N LEU A 204 15.59 -0.70 4.25
CA LEU A 204 16.45 -1.66 3.56
C LEU A 204 17.90 -1.16 3.47
N ILE A 205 18.11 0.11 3.10
CA ILE A 205 19.43 0.74 3.08
C ILE A 205 20.07 0.72 4.46
N PHE A 206 19.32 1.05 5.52
CA PHE A 206 19.80 0.98 6.90
C PHE A 206 20.25 -0.44 7.29
N LYS A 207 19.47 -1.46 6.92
CA LYS A 207 19.82 -2.86 7.19
C LYS A 207 21.07 -3.31 6.43
N GLN A 208 21.30 -2.79 5.22
CA GLN A 208 22.40 -3.22 4.34
C GLN A 208 23.71 -2.44 4.56
N ALA A 209 23.61 -1.16 4.91
CA ALA A 209 24.75 -0.27 5.10
C ALA A 209 24.76 0.27 6.54
N ASP A 210 24.21 1.47 6.75
CA ASP A 210 24.09 2.09 8.05
C ASP A 210 23.06 3.23 8.06
N LEU A 211 22.93 3.89 9.23
CA LEU A 211 22.06 5.05 9.43
C LEU A 211 22.50 6.30 8.66
N SER A 212 23.77 6.42 8.30
CA SER A 212 24.25 7.56 7.52
C SER A 212 23.82 7.42 6.07
N ALA A 213 23.99 6.23 5.50
CA ALA A 213 23.58 5.89 4.15
C ALA A 213 22.06 6.05 3.96
N SER A 214 21.25 5.64 4.96
CA SER A 214 19.79 5.74 4.88
C SER A 214 19.25 7.18 4.87
N LYS A 215 20.07 8.17 5.25
CA LYS A 215 19.70 9.61 5.25
C LYS A 215 19.92 10.27 3.89
N THR A 216 20.55 9.60 2.95
CA THR A 216 20.76 10.14 1.61
C THR A 216 19.43 10.17 0.84
N PRO A 217 19.13 11.22 0.05
CA PRO A 217 17.92 11.26 -0.75
C PRO A 217 17.87 10.08 -1.75
N ILE A 218 16.76 9.36 -1.74
CA ILE A 218 16.47 8.20 -2.58
C ILE A 218 15.79 8.70 -3.86
N ASP A 219 16.36 8.41 -5.02
CA ASP A 219 15.69 8.64 -6.31
C ASP A 219 14.60 7.58 -6.53
N MET A 220 13.36 8.04 -6.68
CA MET A 220 12.19 7.19 -6.90
C MET A 220 11.89 6.97 -8.40
N GLY A 221 12.67 7.57 -9.30
CA GLY A 221 12.59 7.38 -10.76
C GLY A 221 11.43 8.11 -11.45
N LYS A 222 10.42 8.54 -10.69
CA LYS A 222 9.27 9.33 -11.14
C LYS A 222 9.05 10.53 -10.22
N ILE A 223 8.25 11.51 -10.67
CA ILE A 223 7.82 12.60 -9.78
C ILE A 223 6.96 11.98 -8.68
N ILE A 224 7.36 12.19 -7.43
CA ILE A 224 6.69 11.63 -6.24
C ILE A 224 6.22 12.70 -5.26
N GLY A 225 6.62 13.95 -5.45
CA GLY A 225 6.26 15.03 -4.53
C GLY A 225 6.49 16.41 -5.09
N GLU A 226 5.99 17.36 -4.34
CA GLU A 226 6.06 18.78 -4.65
C GLU A 226 6.00 19.62 -3.37
N GLY A 227 6.35 20.89 -3.48
CA GLY A 227 6.24 21.83 -2.37
C GLY A 227 7.02 23.11 -2.61
N TYR A 228 7.40 23.76 -1.51
CA TYR A 228 8.02 25.07 -1.52
C TYR A 228 9.30 25.10 -0.68
N LYS A 229 10.31 25.81 -1.18
CA LYS A 229 11.46 26.24 -0.38
C LYS A 229 11.13 27.56 0.33
N ARG A 230 11.55 27.71 1.58
CA ARG A 230 11.32 28.95 2.36
C ARG A 230 12.02 30.14 1.72
N GLN A 231 13.25 29.94 1.24
CA GLN A 231 13.96 30.96 0.45
C GLN A 231 13.31 31.04 -0.94
N GLY A 232 12.79 32.20 -1.30
CA GLY A 232 12.17 32.47 -2.60
C GLY A 232 10.71 32.01 -2.73
N GLN A 233 10.19 31.17 -1.84
CA GLN A 233 8.84 30.59 -1.92
C GLN A 233 8.58 29.93 -3.30
N GLU A 234 9.63 29.38 -3.89
CA GLU A 234 9.56 28.79 -5.22
C GLU A 234 8.91 27.41 -5.15
N TYR A 235 7.89 27.22 -5.99
CA TYR A 235 7.27 25.93 -6.19
C TYR A 235 8.20 24.99 -6.96
N GLN A 236 8.34 23.76 -6.48
CA GLN A 236 9.14 22.74 -7.13
C GLN A 236 8.50 21.36 -7.04
N LYS A 237 8.78 20.53 -8.04
CA LYS A 237 8.49 19.09 -8.06
C LYS A 237 9.78 18.30 -7.89
N THR A 238 9.69 17.10 -7.31
CA THR A 238 10.86 16.26 -7.10
C THR A 238 10.58 14.77 -7.34
N LYS A 239 11.66 14.06 -7.66
CA LYS A 239 11.71 12.59 -7.72
C LYS A 239 12.37 11.97 -6.48
N LYS A 240 12.94 12.80 -5.61
CA LYS A 240 13.74 12.36 -4.48
C LYS A 240 12.91 12.35 -3.20
N ALA A 241 13.02 11.26 -2.46
CA ALA A 241 12.49 11.14 -1.11
C ALA A 241 13.62 11.11 -0.09
N LYS A 242 13.41 11.70 1.07
CA LYS A 242 14.32 11.62 2.19
C LYS A 242 13.58 11.10 3.40
N VAL A 243 14.18 10.11 4.05
CA VAL A 243 13.60 9.43 5.21
C VAL A 243 14.60 9.51 6.35
N ILE A 244 14.11 9.93 7.52
CA ILE A 244 14.89 9.97 8.73
C ILE A 244 14.47 8.79 9.59
N LEU A 245 15.43 7.91 9.88
CA LEU A 245 15.25 6.78 10.79
C LEU A 245 15.88 7.11 12.14
N ASN A 246 15.40 6.46 13.21
CA ASN A 246 16.08 6.44 14.50
C ASN A 246 17.20 5.38 14.53
N ASN A 247 17.92 5.28 15.66
CA ASN A 247 19.03 4.33 15.82
C ASN A 247 18.60 2.86 15.71
N ASN A 248 17.31 2.55 15.86
CA ASN A 248 16.75 1.21 15.72
C ASN A 248 16.22 0.93 14.29
N GLY A 249 16.39 1.87 13.36
CA GLY A 249 15.88 1.75 11.98
C GLY A 249 14.36 1.99 11.85
N GLN A 250 13.70 2.53 12.88
CA GLN A 250 12.29 2.92 12.79
C GLN A 250 12.19 4.30 12.12
N PRO A 251 11.27 4.49 11.17
CA PRO A 251 11.10 5.77 10.51
C PRO A 251 10.51 6.80 11.49
N ILE A 252 11.03 8.03 11.45
CA ILE A 252 10.56 9.17 12.24
C ILE A 252 9.90 10.20 11.33
N THR A 253 10.47 10.44 10.15
CA THR A 253 9.80 11.24 9.14
C THR A 253 10.20 10.79 7.74
N ALA A 254 9.33 11.05 6.77
CA ALA A 254 9.52 10.76 5.36
C ALA A 254 8.89 11.91 4.60
N TYR A 255 9.71 12.62 3.83
CA TYR A 255 9.32 13.80 3.06
C TYR A 255 10.02 13.81 1.71
N THR A 256 9.52 14.63 0.79
CA THR A 256 10.12 14.73 -0.55
C THR A 256 11.17 15.85 -0.56
N ASP A 257 12.32 15.58 -1.17
CA ASP A 257 13.51 16.43 -1.09
C ASP A 257 13.61 17.31 -2.33
N LEU A 258 13.56 18.64 -2.15
CA LEU A 258 13.64 19.61 -3.25
C LEU A 258 15.11 19.93 -3.55
N GLU A 259 15.48 19.89 -4.84
CA GLU A 259 16.85 20.19 -5.33
C GLU A 259 17.20 21.67 -5.22
#